data_AF-A0A822AFV5-F1
#
_entry.id   AF-A0A822AFV5-F1
#
_cell.length_a   1.000
_cell.length_b   1.000
_cell.length_c   1.000
_cell.angle_alpha   90.00
_cell.angle_beta   90.00
_cell.angle_gamma   90.00
#
_symmetry.space_group_name_H-M   'P 1'
#
loop_
_entity.id
_entity.type
_entity.pdbx_description
1 polymer ?
#
loop_
_entity_poly.entity_id
_entity_poly.type
_entity_poly.pdbx_seq_one_letter_code
_entity_poly.pdbx_strand_id
1 'polypeptide(L)'
;GYSTDICVPITALPNMISFAKNELQRLQLLGLILGHVGDGNFHVILIFDSKNLEEIKRVDEFSTILAKESLRMNGTITGEHGIGLGKKQLLIDEFGTQGINTMKSIKKALDPLNILNPGKCTQRYASSQALATDLKSIVGNDNVGTSTAIREQHSHDESYHAGHQPDVVVFAQSTEHVSNIVKYCASKRIPIIPFGTGTGVEGGVTAPKGGVCLDLSRMNKVLSVNAEDFDCTVQAGVTRNALNSYIRDTGLQFPIDPGADASLGGMCATSASGTMAVRYGTMRENVMNLEVVLADGSIIKTAGLKGRSRKTSSGYNLTNLFVGQEGTLGIITEATLKLHATPEAVLAAVAPFKDMQSAVNATVAIMQSGLPVARIEFLDENMVDACNRFSKLDLDVSPTLFLEFHGSKSNIDAQGRIAGMTQRMLLFINLRHAPN
;
A
#
# COMPACT_ATOMS: atom_id res chain seq x y z
N GLY A 1 13.71 10.35 -3.43
CA GLY A 1 13.78 9.27 -4.42
C GLY A 1 12.38 8.78 -4.68
N TYR A 2 12.10 8.25 -5.86
CA TYR A 2 10.82 7.62 -6.18
C TYR A 2 10.92 6.12 -5.89
N SER A 3 9.91 5.54 -5.24
CA SER A 3 9.83 4.10 -4.99
C SER A 3 8.81 3.47 -5.93
N THR A 4 9.28 2.62 -6.85
CA THR A 4 8.41 1.73 -7.64
C THR A 4 8.51 0.31 -7.11
N ASP A 5 7.41 -0.43 -7.17
CA ASP A 5 7.30 -1.80 -6.67
C ASP A 5 6.62 -2.73 -7.68
N ILE A 6 6.97 -4.00 -7.65
CA ILE A 6 6.25 -5.06 -8.37
C ILE A 6 6.22 -6.32 -7.49
N CYS A 7 5.42 -7.30 -7.87
CA CYS A 7 5.45 -8.63 -7.23
C CYS A 7 5.54 -9.71 -8.30
N VAL A 8 6.37 -10.72 -8.08
CA VAL A 8 6.54 -11.90 -8.93
C VAL A 8 6.51 -13.17 -8.07
N PRO A 9 6.23 -14.36 -8.65
CA PRO A 9 6.45 -15.61 -7.94
C PRO A 9 7.86 -15.64 -7.34
N ILE A 10 8.00 -16.12 -6.09
CA ILE A 10 9.27 -16.10 -5.34
C ILE A 10 10.43 -16.71 -6.14
N THR A 11 10.15 -17.74 -6.94
CA THR A 11 11.14 -18.41 -7.80
C THR A 11 11.68 -17.53 -8.93
N ALA A 12 10.95 -16.49 -9.33
CA ALA A 12 11.34 -15.54 -10.38
C ALA A 12 12.09 -14.31 -9.83
N LEU A 13 12.07 -14.06 -8.51
CA LEU A 13 12.75 -12.93 -7.88
C LEU A 13 14.22 -12.74 -8.31
N PRO A 14 15.10 -13.77 -8.36
CA PRO A 14 16.51 -13.55 -8.70
C PRO A 14 16.67 -12.99 -10.11
N ASN A 15 15.90 -13.54 -11.06
CA ASN A 15 15.91 -13.12 -12.44
C ASN A 15 15.34 -11.71 -12.59
N MET A 16 14.25 -11.42 -11.88
CA MET A 16 13.57 -10.13 -11.95
C MET A 16 14.42 -9.00 -11.35
N ILE A 17 15.10 -9.25 -10.23
CA ILE A 17 16.00 -8.27 -9.63
C ILE A 17 17.27 -8.12 -10.47
N SER A 18 17.82 -9.21 -11.03
CA SER A 18 18.96 -9.13 -11.95
C SER A 18 18.61 -8.31 -13.20
N PHE A 19 17.41 -8.50 -13.75
CA PHE A 19 16.87 -7.68 -14.83
C PHE A 19 16.78 -6.21 -14.42
N ALA A 20 16.22 -5.91 -13.25
CA ALA A 20 16.14 -4.55 -12.73
C ALA A 20 17.52 -3.89 -12.63
N LYS A 21 18.53 -4.59 -12.08
CA LYS A 21 19.92 -4.10 -12.00
C LYS A 21 20.52 -3.79 -13.37
N ASN A 22 20.29 -4.64 -14.36
CA ASN A 22 20.78 -4.43 -15.72
C ASN A 22 20.11 -3.19 -16.37
N GLU A 23 18.81 -3.03 -16.18
CA GLU A 23 18.07 -1.87 -16.71
C GLU A 23 18.46 -0.56 -16.01
N LEU A 24 18.73 -0.58 -14.69
CA LEU A 24 19.29 0.56 -13.97
C LEU A 24 20.62 1.01 -14.59
N GLN A 25 21.52 0.07 -14.89
CA GLN A 25 22.79 0.37 -15.56
C GLN A 25 22.58 0.89 -16.98
N ARG A 26 21.73 0.25 -17.77
CA ARG A 26 21.41 0.65 -19.16
C ARG A 26 20.86 2.07 -19.22
N LEU A 27 19.98 2.42 -18.30
CA LEU A 27 19.36 3.74 -18.21
C LEU A 27 20.22 4.74 -17.42
N GLN A 28 21.34 4.32 -16.85
CA GLN A 28 22.22 5.13 -16.01
C GLN A 28 21.45 5.80 -14.86
N LEU A 29 20.62 5.01 -14.18
CA LEU A 29 19.86 5.41 -13.00
C LEU A 29 20.51 4.80 -11.76
N LEU A 30 20.56 5.58 -10.67
CA LEU A 30 20.92 5.06 -9.36
C LEU A 30 19.67 4.50 -8.69
N GLY A 31 19.60 3.18 -8.57
CA GLY A 31 18.51 2.48 -7.88
C GLY A 31 19.02 1.71 -6.67
N LEU A 32 18.24 1.75 -5.57
CA LEU A 32 18.45 0.95 -4.38
C LEU A 32 17.37 -0.12 -4.33
N ILE A 33 17.74 -1.38 -4.17
CA ILE A 33 16.77 -2.48 -4.17
C ILE A 33 16.59 -3.01 -2.76
N LEU A 34 15.33 -3.04 -2.34
CA LEU A 34 14.88 -3.68 -1.11
C LEU A 34 13.58 -4.45 -1.37
N GLY A 35 13.23 -5.44 -0.57
CA GLY A 35 11.94 -6.10 -0.78
C GLY A 35 11.53 -7.10 0.28
N HIS A 36 10.21 -7.22 0.41
CA HIS A 36 9.48 -8.24 1.16
C HIS A 36 9.57 -9.59 0.43
N VAL A 37 10.78 -10.12 0.23
CA VAL A 37 11.00 -11.30 -0.65
C VAL A 37 10.28 -12.57 -0.19
N GLY A 38 9.78 -12.61 1.05
CA GLY A 38 8.93 -13.68 1.57
C GLY A 38 7.59 -13.85 0.82
N ASP A 39 7.06 -12.80 0.19
CA ASP A 39 5.82 -12.87 -0.59
C ASP A 39 6.01 -12.56 -2.10
N GLY A 40 7.25 -12.32 -2.54
CA GLY A 40 7.57 -12.06 -3.94
C GLY A 40 7.62 -10.58 -4.33
N ASN A 41 7.36 -9.67 -3.39
CA ASN A 41 7.41 -8.23 -3.63
C ASN A 41 8.81 -7.63 -3.41
N PHE A 42 9.19 -6.69 -4.27
CA PHE A 42 10.35 -5.84 -4.05
C PHE A 42 10.14 -4.43 -4.64
N HIS A 43 10.96 -3.51 -4.13
CA HIS A 43 11.00 -2.10 -4.45
C HIS A 43 12.33 -1.74 -5.10
N VAL A 44 12.27 -0.75 -5.98
CA VAL A 44 13.43 -0.04 -6.49
C VAL A 44 13.25 1.43 -6.15
N ILE A 45 14.07 1.93 -5.22
CA ILE A 45 14.12 3.36 -4.89
C ILE A 45 15.08 4.03 -5.87
N LEU A 46 14.52 4.78 -6.80
CA LEU A 46 15.24 5.55 -7.81
C LEU A 46 15.64 6.91 -7.25
N ILE A 47 16.94 7.19 -7.28
CA ILE A 47 17.52 8.48 -6.89
C ILE A 47 17.80 9.28 -8.16
N PHE A 48 17.13 10.42 -8.31
CA PHE A 48 17.19 11.26 -9.49
C PHE A 48 16.87 12.72 -9.13
N ASP A 49 17.24 13.66 -10.00
CA ASP A 49 16.85 15.07 -9.90
C ASP A 49 15.46 15.29 -10.50
N SER A 50 14.49 15.59 -9.65
CA SER A 50 13.11 15.95 -10.02
C SER A 50 12.98 17.21 -10.91
N LYS A 51 14.06 17.96 -11.13
CA LYS A 51 14.09 19.10 -12.06
C LYS A 51 14.68 18.74 -13.42
N ASN A 52 15.29 17.56 -13.55
CA ASN A 52 15.89 17.08 -14.78
C ASN A 52 14.88 16.23 -15.58
N LEU A 53 14.30 16.81 -16.63
CA LEU A 53 13.29 16.15 -17.47
C LEU A 53 13.79 14.88 -18.16
N GLU A 54 15.09 14.78 -18.48
CA GLU A 54 15.65 13.56 -19.08
C GLU A 54 15.79 12.43 -18.06
N GLU A 55 16.12 12.75 -16.80
CA GLU A 55 16.10 11.76 -15.72
C GLU A 55 14.68 11.26 -15.44
N ILE A 56 13.70 12.16 -15.41
CA ILE A 56 12.29 11.78 -15.23
C ILE A 56 11.83 10.81 -16.32
N LYS A 57 12.15 11.09 -17.60
CA LYS A 57 11.81 10.18 -18.71
C LYS A 57 12.43 8.78 -18.53
N ARG A 58 13.67 8.71 -18.07
CA ARG A 58 14.35 7.43 -17.80
C ARG A 58 13.71 6.69 -16.62
N VAL A 59 13.29 7.41 -15.58
CA VAL A 59 12.52 6.85 -14.45
C VAL A 59 11.18 6.29 -14.91
N ASP A 60 10.43 7.03 -15.74
CA ASP A 60 9.17 6.58 -16.34
C ASP A 60 9.37 5.33 -17.21
N GLU A 61 10.42 5.33 -18.04
CA GLU A 61 10.81 4.18 -18.87
C GLU A 61 11.15 2.97 -18.00
N PHE A 62 11.97 3.15 -16.96
CA PHE A 62 12.35 2.08 -16.04
C PHE A 62 11.12 1.46 -15.36
N SER A 63 10.24 2.28 -14.78
CA SER A 63 9.03 1.80 -14.10
C SER A 63 8.13 1.00 -15.05
N THR A 64 8.00 1.46 -16.31
CA THR A 64 7.23 0.77 -17.36
C THR A 64 7.85 -0.57 -17.76
N ILE A 65 9.17 -0.61 -17.97
CA ILE A 65 9.90 -1.81 -18.37
C ILE A 65 9.85 -2.86 -17.25
N LEU A 66 10.07 -2.42 -16.00
CA LEU A 66 10.02 -3.28 -14.83
C LEU A 66 8.66 -3.96 -14.69
N ALA A 67 7.57 -3.20 -14.79
CA ALA A 67 6.22 -3.74 -14.70
C ALA A 67 5.86 -4.68 -15.86
N LYS A 68 6.34 -4.42 -17.08
CA LYS A 68 6.11 -5.34 -18.21
C LYS A 68 6.86 -6.65 -18.07
N GLU A 69 8.09 -6.58 -17.55
CA GLU A 69 8.87 -7.79 -17.31
C GLU A 69 8.30 -8.60 -16.14
N SER A 70 7.76 -7.97 -15.09
CA SER A 70 7.08 -8.70 -14.02
C SER A 70 5.91 -9.54 -14.56
N LEU A 71 5.10 -8.98 -15.48
CA LEU A 71 4.01 -9.72 -16.13
C LEU A 71 4.50 -10.92 -16.95
N ARG A 72 5.62 -10.79 -17.68
CA ARG A 72 6.23 -11.93 -18.40
C ARG A 72 6.70 -13.04 -17.47
N MET A 73 7.03 -12.70 -16.24
CA MET A 73 7.42 -13.64 -15.18
C MET A 73 6.22 -14.13 -14.33
N ASN A 74 4.98 -13.97 -14.82
CA ASN A 74 3.73 -14.30 -14.11
C ASN A 74 3.53 -13.52 -12.79
N GLY A 75 4.11 -12.33 -12.70
CA GLY A 75 3.89 -11.38 -11.62
C GLY A 75 2.74 -10.42 -11.89
N THR A 76 2.75 -9.31 -11.15
CA THR A 76 1.81 -8.19 -11.24
C THR A 76 2.56 -6.87 -11.33
N ILE A 77 1.90 -5.83 -11.85
CA ILE A 77 2.49 -4.51 -12.09
C ILE A 77 2.66 -3.66 -10.81
N THR A 78 2.05 -4.08 -9.70
CA THR A 78 2.16 -3.40 -8.39
C THR A 78 2.06 -4.41 -7.26
N GLY A 79 2.75 -4.17 -6.15
CA GLY A 79 2.72 -5.02 -4.96
C GLY A 79 1.82 -4.45 -3.87
N GLU A 80 2.10 -3.23 -3.41
CA GLU A 80 1.52 -2.68 -2.17
C GLU A 80 1.09 -1.21 -2.22
N HIS A 81 1.47 -0.48 -3.28
CA HIS A 81 1.23 0.97 -3.39
C HIS A 81 0.04 1.35 -4.26
N GLY A 82 -0.65 0.37 -4.83
CA GLY A 82 -1.72 0.58 -5.80
C GLY A 82 -1.19 0.95 -7.18
N ILE A 83 -2.08 1.44 -8.04
CA ILE A 83 -1.84 1.71 -9.45
C ILE A 83 -1.73 3.22 -9.71
N GLY A 84 -2.54 4.02 -9.01
CA GLY A 84 -2.57 5.47 -9.12
C GLY A 84 -2.63 5.98 -10.56
N LEU A 85 -1.93 7.09 -10.81
CA LEU A 85 -1.70 7.62 -12.15
C LEU A 85 -0.54 6.94 -12.88
N GLY A 86 0.47 6.47 -12.13
CA GLY A 86 1.72 5.98 -12.69
C GLY A 86 1.58 4.70 -13.51
N LYS A 87 0.73 3.76 -13.07
CA LYS A 87 0.66 2.41 -13.65
C LYS A 87 -0.65 2.09 -14.37
N LYS A 88 -1.63 3.00 -14.36
CA LYS A 88 -2.99 2.76 -14.91
C LYS A 88 -2.99 2.23 -16.35
N GLN A 89 -2.08 2.71 -17.19
CA GLN A 89 -1.97 2.30 -18.60
C GLN A 89 -1.56 0.84 -18.77
N LEU A 90 -0.93 0.23 -17.75
CA LEU A 90 -0.44 -1.15 -17.78
C LEU A 90 -1.50 -2.17 -17.35
N LEU A 91 -2.62 -1.73 -16.78
CA LEU A 91 -3.71 -2.63 -16.39
C LEU A 91 -4.27 -3.43 -17.58
N ILE A 92 -4.23 -2.87 -18.80
CA ILE A 92 -4.66 -3.60 -20.00
C ILE A 92 -3.72 -4.76 -20.34
N ASP A 93 -2.43 -4.62 -20.04
CA ASP A 93 -1.43 -5.66 -20.28
C ASP A 93 -1.62 -6.82 -19.27
N GLU A 94 -2.05 -6.53 -18.04
CA GLU A 94 -2.29 -7.53 -17.00
C GLU A 94 -3.67 -8.22 -17.12
N PHE A 95 -4.75 -7.45 -17.25
CA PHE A 95 -6.12 -7.98 -17.18
C PHE A 95 -6.77 -8.21 -18.55
N GLY A 96 -6.15 -7.72 -19.63
CA GLY A 96 -6.70 -7.75 -20.97
C GLY A 96 -7.99 -6.95 -21.14
N THR A 97 -8.49 -6.89 -22.37
CA THR A 97 -9.66 -6.07 -22.73
C THR A 97 -10.92 -6.45 -21.95
N GLN A 98 -11.16 -7.75 -21.72
CA GLN A 98 -12.36 -8.21 -21.02
C GLN A 98 -12.31 -7.91 -19.52
N GLY A 99 -11.15 -8.07 -18.88
CA GLY A 99 -10.97 -7.69 -17.48
C GLY A 99 -11.21 -6.20 -17.28
N ILE A 100 -10.63 -5.36 -18.14
CA ILE A 100 -10.82 -3.90 -18.10
C ILE A 100 -12.28 -3.50 -18.37
N ASN A 101 -12.96 -4.14 -19.33
CA ASN A 101 -14.38 -3.87 -19.59
C ASN A 101 -15.25 -4.25 -18.40
N THR A 102 -14.91 -5.33 -17.69
CA THR A 102 -15.59 -5.74 -16.46
C THR A 102 -15.40 -4.70 -15.35
N MET A 103 -14.16 -4.25 -15.10
CA MET A 103 -13.87 -3.19 -14.15
C MET A 103 -14.62 -1.89 -14.48
N LYS A 104 -14.67 -1.50 -15.75
CA LYS A 104 -15.44 -0.34 -16.23
C LYS A 104 -16.94 -0.51 -15.98
N SER A 105 -17.47 -1.72 -16.12
CA SER A 105 -18.88 -2.02 -15.89
C SER A 105 -19.24 -1.90 -14.41
N ILE A 106 -18.36 -2.39 -13.52
CA ILE A 106 -18.48 -2.21 -12.06
C ILE A 106 -18.42 -0.72 -11.70
N LYS A 107 -17.41 0.00 -12.22
CA LYS A 107 -17.28 1.45 -11.99
C LYS A 107 -18.52 2.21 -12.44
N LYS A 108 -19.08 1.89 -13.60
CA LYS A 108 -20.31 2.52 -14.11
C LYS A 108 -21.53 2.20 -13.23
N ALA A 109 -21.58 1.00 -12.64
CA ALA A 109 -22.66 0.62 -11.75
C ALA A 109 -22.60 1.35 -10.39
N LEU A 110 -21.40 1.50 -9.82
CA LEU A 110 -21.19 2.09 -8.50
C LEU A 110 -20.99 3.62 -8.52
N ASP A 111 -20.51 4.16 -9.63
CA ASP A 111 -20.34 5.59 -9.86
C ASP A 111 -20.74 5.96 -11.30
N PRO A 112 -22.05 6.01 -11.59
CA PRO A 112 -22.56 6.31 -12.93
C PRO A 112 -22.24 7.74 -13.41
N LEU A 113 -21.95 8.65 -12.48
CA LEU A 113 -21.59 10.04 -12.78
C LEU A 113 -20.08 10.23 -12.95
N ASN A 114 -19.30 9.21 -12.61
CA ASN A 114 -17.84 9.23 -12.64
C ASN A 114 -17.28 10.45 -11.88
N ILE A 115 -17.73 10.63 -10.64
CA ILE A 115 -17.29 11.71 -9.73
C ILE A 115 -16.26 11.25 -8.70
N LEU A 116 -16.18 9.95 -8.39
CA LEU A 116 -15.27 9.41 -7.39
C LEU A 116 -13.92 9.07 -8.02
N ASN A 117 -12.88 9.79 -7.57
CA ASN A 117 -11.50 9.76 -8.07
C ASN A 117 -11.40 9.58 -9.61
N PRO A 118 -11.97 10.49 -10.42
CA PRO A 118 -12.19 10.21 -11.83
C PRO A 118 -10.95 10.37 -12.70
N GLY A 119 -10.66 9.32 -13.47
CA GLY A 119 -9.53 9.24 -14.39
C GLY A 119 -9.66 9.97 -15.74
N LYS A 120 -10.06 11.26 -15.74
CA LYS A 120 -9.99 12.26 -16.84
C LYS A 120 -11.21 12.49 -17.77
N CYS A 121 -12.43 12.76 -17.25
CA CYS A 121 -13.52 13.35 -18.05
C CYS A 121 -14.35 14.44 -17.33
N THR A 122 -14.66 15.50 -18.08
CA THR A 122 -15.61 16.62 -17.85
C THR A 122 -15.17 17.85 -17.04
N GLN A 123 -16.02 18.88 -17.13
CA GLN A 123 -15.79 20.33 -17.21
C GLN A 123 -15.33 20.95 -15.88
N ARG A 124 -14.38 21.89 -15.94
CA ARG A 124 -13.93 22.68 -14.77
C ARG A 124 -15.11 23.47 -14.19
N TYR A 125 -15.39 23.33 -12.89
CA TYR A 125 -16.46 24.09 -12.24
C TYR A 125 -16.07 25.57 -12.18
N ALA A 126 -17.02 26.46 -12.48
CA ALA A 126 -16.74 27.86 -12.83
C ALA A 126 -16.55 28.83 -11.63
N SER A 127 -16.53 28.37 -10.38
CA SER A 127 -16.11 29.22 -9.23
C SER A 127 -15.82 28.39 -7.98
N SER A 128 -14.55 28.39 -7.53
CA SER A 128 -14.13 27.78 -6.26
C SER A 128 -14.80 28.43 -5.04
N GLN A 129 -15.15 29.71 -5.14
CA GLN A 129 -15.77 30.47 -4.05
C GLN A 129 -17.22 30.04 -3.80
N ALA A 130 -18.01 29.82 -4.86
CA ALA A 130 -19.38 29.34 -4.75
C ALA A 130 -19.41 27.91 -4.18
N LEU A 131 -18.54 27.04 -4.71
CA LEU A 131 -18.36 25.67 -4.21
C LEU A 131 -18.01 25.65 -2.72
N ALA A 132 -17.05 26.48 -2.29
CA ALA A 132 -16.67 26.56 -0.89
C ALA A 132 -17.82 27.06 0.01
N THR A 133 -18.62 28.02 -0.47
CA THR A 133 -19.76 28.55 0.29
C THR A 133 -20.82 27.47 0.52
N ASP A 134 -21.16 26.72 -0.53
CA ASP A 134 -22.12 25.62 -0.43
C ASP A 134 -21.62 24.52 0.52
N LEU A 135 -20.34 24.12 0.41
CA LEU A 135 -19.76 23.10 1.28
C LEU A 135 -19.70 23.55 2.75
N LYS A 136 -19.43 24.84 3.01
CA LYS A 136 -19.48 25.40 4.37
C LYS A 136 -20.87 25.30 4.98
N SER A 137 -21.94 25.41 4.18
CA SER A 137 -23.30 25.20 4.67
C SER A 137 -23.60 23.75 5.05
N ILE A 138 -22.85 22.79 4.48
CA ILE A 138 -23.02 21.35 4.72
C ILE A 138 -22.23 20.89 5.94
N VAL A 139 -20.96 21.30 6.04
CA VAL A 139 -20.03 20.80 7.07
C VAL A 139 -19.55 21.83 8.08
N GLY A 140 -19.98 23.09 7.95
CA GLY A 140 -19.52 24.20 8.78
C GLY A 140 -18.25 24.87 8.24
N ASN A 141 -18.04 26.12 8.68
CA ASN A 141 -16.98 26.98 8.16
C ASN A 141 -15.57 26.45 8.41
N ASP A 142 -15.33 25.87 9.59
CA ASP A 142 -14.00 25.42 10.04
C ASP A 142 -13.54 24.11 9.37
N ASN A 143 -14.43 23.50 8.58
CA ASN A 143 -14.18 22.26 7.86
C ASN A 143 -13.92 22.47 6.37
N VAL A 144 -13.81 23.72 5.88
CA VAL A 144 -13.58 24.02 4.45
C VAL A 144 -12.37 24.93 4.25
N GLY A 145 -11.36 24.43 3.54
CA GLY A 145 -10.12 25.12 3.21
C GLY A 145 -10.01 25.50 1.74
N THR A 146 -9.73 26.78 1.46
CA THR A 146 -9.56 27.31 0.10
C THR A 146 -8.22 28.03 -0.12
N SER A 147 -7.37 28.13 0.90
CA SER A 147 -6.07 28.79 0.78
C SER A 147 -5.16 28.04 -0.20
N THR A 148 -4.24 28.73 -0.85
CA THR A 148 -3.28 28.08 -1.75
C THR A 148 -2.46 27.01 -1.03
N ALA A 149 -1.99 27.33 0.18
CA ALA A 149 -1.17 26.41 0.99
C ALA A 149 -1.90 25.10 1.32
N ILE A 150 -3.17 25.16 1.74
CA ILE A 150 -3.91 23.93 2.08
C ILE A 150 -4.19 23.10 0.85
N ARG A 151 -4.50 23.74 -0.29
CA ARG A 151 -4.75 23.04 -1.56
C ARG A 151 -3.47 22.41 -2.12
N GLU A 152 -2.33 23.08 -1.94
CA GLU A 152 -1.01 22.55 -2.33
C GLU A 152 -0.64 21.31 -1.51
N GLN A 153 -0.81 21.35 -0.19
CA GLN A 153 -0.56 20.21 0.70
C GLN A 153 -1.42 18.97 0.36
N HIS A 154 -2.58 19.18 -0.26
CA HIS A 154 -3.51 18.11 -0.67
C HIS A 154 -3.51 17.89 -2.20
N SER A 155 -2.45 18.30 -2.90
CA SER A 155 -2.36 18.18 -4.36
C SER A 155 -1.44 17.07 -4.84
N HIS A 156 -0.65 16.49 -3.95
CA HIS A 156 0.35 15.46 -4.25
C HIS A 156 0.45 14.47 -3.10
N ASP A 157 1.07 13.33 -3.39
CA ASP A 157 1.55 12.37 -2.40
C ASP A 157 3.10 12.35 -2.41
N GLU A 158 3.73 11.27 -1.97
CA GLU A 158 5.19 11.08 -1.98
C GLU A 158 5.72 10.69 -3.37
N SER A 159 4.87 10.67 -4.40
CA SER A 159 5.29 10.44 -5.78
C SER A 159 5.97 11.68 -6.39
N TYR A 160 6.67 11.44 -7.51
CA TYR A 160 7.22 12.51 -8.34
C TYR A 160 6.22 13.03 -9.39
N HIS A 161 5.01 12.45 -9.44
CA HIS A 161 4.01 12.84 -10.42
C HIS A 161 3.57 14.29 -10.18
N ALA A 162 3.26 15.01 -11.26
CA ALA A 162 2.84 16.40 -11.16
C ALA A 162 1.58 16.52 -10.28
N GLY A 163 1.72 17.22 -9.15
CA GLY A 163 0.60 17.53 -8.26
C GLY A 163 -0.40 18.47 -8.93
N HIS A 164 -1.68 18.17 -8.80
CA HIS A 164 -2.77 19.01 -9.30
C HIS A 164 -3.68 19.40 -8.14
N GLN A 165 -3.85 20.71 -7.95
CA GLN A 165 -4.60 21.22 -6.81
C GLN A 165 -6.12 20.98 -6.97
N PRO A 166 -6.79 20.57 -5.89
CA PRO A 166 -8.25 20.60 -5.83
C PRO A 166 -8.76 22.05 -5.88
N ASP A 167 -10.04 22.27 -6.13
CA ASP A 167 -10.66 23.60 -6.01
C ASP A 167 -10.89 23.97 -4.53
N VAL A 168 -11.13 22.97 -3.69
CA VAL A 168 -11.39 23.11 -2.26
C VAL A 168 -10.98 21.84 -1.50
N VAL A 169 -10.54 22.00 -0.25
CA VAL A 169 -10.31 20.89 0.68
C VAL A 169 -11.42 20.90 1.73
N VAL A 170 -12.03 19.74 2.00
CA VAL A 170 -13.10 19.60 2.99
C VAL A 170 -12.72 18.52 4.00
N PHE A 171 -12.76 18.87 5.29
CA PHE A 171 -12.46 17.96 6.39
C PHE A 171 -13.74 17.32 6.92
N ALA A 172 -13.94 16.03 6.61
CA ALA A 172 -15.06 15.28 7.14
C ALA A 172 -14.84 14.91 8.61
N GLN A 173 -15.92 14.91 9.40
CA GLN A 173 -15.89 14.55 10.82
C GLN A 173 -16.82 13.37 11.16
N SER A 174 -17.68 12.97 10.21
CA SER A 174 -18.59 11.84 10.34
C SER A 174 -18.95 11.25 8.98
N THR A 175 -19.52 10.06 8.98
CA THR A 175 -20.04 9.42 7.75
C THR A 175 -21.15 10.25 7.11
N GLU A 176 -21.96 10.96 7.90
CA GLU A 176 -22.99 11.87 7.40
C GLU A 176 -22.40 13.08 6.67
N HIS A 177 -21.28 13.64 7.15
CA HIS A 177 -20.55 14.68 6.41
C HIS A 177 -20.16 14.15 5.02
N VAL A 178 -19.54 12.96 4.97
CA VAL A 178 -19.14 12.33 3.71
C VAL A 178 -20.34 12.09 2.79
N SER A 179 -21.42 11.50 3.30
CA SER A 179 -22.67 11.26 2.55
C SER A 179 -23.25 12.55 1.96
N ASN A 180 -23.34 13.62 2.75
CA ASN A 180 -23.92 14.89 2.30
C ASN A 180 -23.03 15.61 1.27
N ILE A 181 -21.71 15.57 1.44
CA ILE A 181 -20.76 16.09 0.44
C ILE A 181 -20.91 15.32 -0.87
N VAL A 182 -20.97 13.99 -0.83
CA VAL A 182 -21.11 13.16 -2.02
C VAL A 182 -22.43 13.46 -2.73
N LYS A 183 -23.56 13.56 -2.02
CA LYS A 183 -24.86 13.94 -2.61
C LYS A 183 -24.80 15.31 -3.29
N TYR A 184 -24.20 16.30 -2.64
CA TYR A 184 -24.03 17.62 -3.22
C TYR A 184 -23.18 17.56 -4.50
N CYS A 185 -22.02 16.91 -4.46
CA CYS A 185 -21.13 16.78 -5.60
C CYS A 185 -21.77 16.00 -6.74
N ALA A 186 -22.52 14.92 -6.46
CA ALA A 186 -23.27 14.17 -7.44
C ALA A 186 -24.31 15.04 -8.17
N SER A 187 -25.06 15.86 -7.43
CA SER A 187 -26.05 16.78 -8.04
C SER A 187 -25.44 17.81 -8.99
N LYS A 188 -24.15 18.14 -8.80
CA LYS A 188 -23.41 19.12 -9.59
C LYS A 188 -22.36 18.49 -10.52
N ARG A 189 -22.20 17.16 -10.49
CA ARG A 189 -21.13 16.40 -11.17
C ARG A 189 -19.72 16.90 -10.84
N ILE A 190 -19.46 17.19 -9.57
CA ILE A 190 -18.17 17.68 -9.09
C ILE A 190 -17.30 16.48 -8.70
N PRO A 191 -16.04 16.40 -9.18
CA PRO A 191 -15.10 15.37 -8.76
C PRO A 191 -14.80 15.40 -7.25
N ILE A 192 -14.63 14.22 -6.65
CA ILE A 192 -14.19 14.02 -5.27
C ILE A 192 -12.94 13.16 -5.27
N ILE A 193 -11.92 13.62 -4.55
CA ILE A 193 -10.66 12.90 -4.32
C ILE A 193 -10.55 12.64 -2.81
N PRO A 194 -10.81 11.40 -2.35
CA PRO A 194 -10.60 11.04 -0.95
C PRO A 194 -9.12 11.18 -0.56
N PHE A 195 -8.86 11.72 0.63
CA PHE A 195 -7.52 11.98 1.13
C PHE A 195 -7.37 11.46 2.56
N GLY A 196 -6.30 10.68 2.78
CA GLY A 196 -5.91 10.14 4.08
C GLY A 196 -4.76 10.94 4.69
N THR A 197 -3.55 10.39 4.65
CA THR A 197 -2.30 11.05 5.12
C THR A 197 -1.37 11.50 4.00
N GLY A 198 -1.73 11.25 2.73
CA GLY A 198 -0.92 11.66 1.57
C GLY A 198 0.36 10.84 1.34
N THR A 199 0.51 9.67 1.97
CA THR A 199 1.75 8.87 1.92
C THR A 199 1.82 7.90 0.73
N GLY A 200 0.94 8.04 -0.27
CA GLY A 200 0.98 7.21 -1.49
C GLY A 200 2.19 7.54 -2.36
N VAL A 201 2.52 6.68 -3.32
CA VAL A 201 3.69 6.88 -4.20
C VAL A 201 3.37 6.80 -5.70
N GLU A 202 2.09 6.71 -6.05
CA GLU A 202 1.63 6.57 -7.44
C GLU A 202 0.70 7.71 -7.90
N GLY A 203 0.59 8.81 -7.13
CA GLY A 203 -0.21 9.98 -7.48
C GLY A 203 -1.71 9.76 -7.26
N GLY A 204 -2.10 8.90 -6.33
CA GLY A 204 -3.51 8.49 -6.12
C GLY A 204 -4.42 9.60 -5.60
N VAL A 205 -3.83 10.62 -4.97
CA VAL A 205 -4.54 11.74 -4.30
C VAL A 205 -4.50 13.06 -5.08
N THR A 206 -3.89 13.09 -6.26
CA THR A 206 -3.86 14.30 -7.09
C THR A 206 -5.22 14.61 -7.70
N ALA A 207 -5.53 15.89 -7.90
CA ALA A 207 -6.82 16.34 -8.45
C ALA A 207 -6.67 16.93 -9.88
N PRO A 208 -6.36 16.12 -10.92
CA PRO A 208 -6.12 16.62 -12.29
C PRO A 208 -7.34 17.29 -12.94
N LYS A 209 -8.52 17.19 -12.31
CA LYS A 209 -9.77 17.82 -12.74
C LYS A 209 -10.31 18.85 -11.72
N GLY A 210 -9.52 19.21 -10.71
CA GLY A 210 -10.00 20.04 -9.60
C GLY A 210 -11.06 19.30 -8.78
N GLY A 211 -12.07 20.02 -8.30
CA GLY A 211 -13.14 19.48 -7.47
C GLY A 211 -12.80 19.52 -5.98
N VAL A 212 -13.39 18.58 -5.24
CA VAL A 212 -13.28 18.50 -3.78
C VAL A 212 -12.23 17.47 -3.40
N CYS A 213 -11.17 17.90 -2.72
CA CYS A 213 -10.37 16.98 -1.92
C CYS A 213 -11.11 16.74 -0.59
N LEU A 214 -11.49 15.50 -0.33
CA LEU A 214 -12.21 15.11 0.88
C LEU A 214 -11.23 14.48 1.86
N ASP A 215 -10.77 15.28 2.81
CA ASP A 215 -9.87 14.87 3.87
C ASP A 215 -10.63 14.14 4.99
N LEU A 216 -10.17 12.93 5.31
CA LEU A 216 -10.75 12.06 6.33
C LEU A 216 -9.96 12.05 7.65
N SER A 217 -8.91 12.85 7.78
CA SER A 217 -8.00 12.86 8.95
C SER A 217 -8.70 13.24 10.26
N ARG A 218 -9.82 13.98 10.20
CA ARG A 218 -10.63 14.31 11.40
C ARG A 218 -11.61 13.21 11.80
N MET A 219 -11.77 12.16 10.99
CA MET A 219 -12.45 10.91 11.35
C MET A 219 -11.42 9.93 11.93
N ASN A 220 -10.90 10.22 13.13
CA ASN A 220 -9.75 9.54 13.73
C ASN A 220 -10.04 8.83 15.06
N LYS A 221 -11.27 8.36 15.26
CA LYS A 221 -11.66 7.62 16.48
C LYS A 221 -11.53 6.12 16.31
N VAL A 222 -11.00 5.45 17.33
CA VAL A 222 -11.20 4.01 17.55
C VAL A 222 -12.60 3.84 18.14
N LEU A 223 -13.49 3.15 17.43
CA LEU A 223 -14.91 3.05 17.77
C LEU A 223 -15.20 1.87 18.70
N SER A 224 -14.52 0.74 18.50
CA SER A 224 -14.59 -0.42 19.40
C SER A 224 -13.33 -1.27 19.32
N VAL A 225 -12.99 -1.93 20.42
CA VAL A 225 -11.94 -2.95 20.50
C VAL A 225 -12.53 -4.16 21.20
N ASN A 226 -12.57 -5.29 20.50
CA ASN A 226 -13.12 -6.55 20.98
C ASN A 226 -11.95 -7.51 21.19
N ALA A 227 -11.24 -7.35 22.30
CA ALA A 227 -9.97 -8.05 22.54
C ALA A 227 -10.14 -9.58 22.55
N GLU A 228 -11.25 -10.09 23.09
CA GLU A 228 -11.57 -11.52 23.12
C GLU A 228 -11.81 -12.11 21.72
N ASP A 229 -12.32 -11.31 20.79
CA ASP A 229 -12.59 -11.71 19.40
C ASP A 229 -11.41 -11.41 18.45
N PHE A 230 -10.42 -10.65 18.94
CA PHE A 230 -9.28 -10.14 18.18
C PHE A 230 -9.70 -9.28 16.99
N ASP A 231 -10.58 -8.31 17.20
CA ASP A 231 -10.94 -7.33 16.19
C ASP A 231 -11.18 -5.93 16.78
N CYS A 232 -11.12 -4.91 15.93
CA CYS A 232 -11.50 -3.55 16.26
C CYS A 232 -12.21 -2.87 15.10
N THR A 233 -13.03 -1.87 15.40
CA THR A 233 -13.59 -0.94 14.40
C THR A 233 -13.01 0.44 14.61
N VAL A 234 -12.52 1.05 13.53
CA VAL A 234 -11.87 2.36 13.51
C VAL A 234 -12.47 3.24 12.42
N GLN A 235 -12.43 4.55 12.61
CA GLN A 235 -12.69 5.49 11.52
C GLN A 235 -11.49 5.56 10.55
N ALA A 236 -11.77 5.92 9.30
CA ALA A 236 -10.81 5.88 8.19
C ALA A 236 -9.54 6.72 8.42
N GLY A 237 -9.61 7.81 9.17
CA GLY A 237 -8.49 8.71 9.45
C GLY A 237 -7.57 8.26 10.59
N VAL A 238 -7.90 7.18 11.32
CA VAL A 238 -7.00 6.61 12.33
C VAL A 238 -5.72 6.13 11.65
N THR A 239 -4.55 6.54 12.14
CA THR A 239 -3.27 6.04 11.62
C THR A 239 -2.88 4.71 12.24
N ARG A 240 -2.00 3.97 11.56
CA ARG A 240 -1.46 2.69 12.06
C ARG A 240 -0.85 2.85 13.45
N ASN A 241 0.01 3.86 13.65
CA ASN A 241 0.66 4.09 14.93
C ASN A 241 -0.35 4.50 16.01
N ALA A 242 -1.37 5.29 15.66
CA ALA A 242 -2.42 5.68 16.59
C ALA A 242 -3.22 4.46 17.08
N LEU A 243 -3.61 3.55 16.18
CA LEU A 243 -4.30 2.31 16.56
C LEU A 243 -3.43 1.44 17.47
N ASN A 244 -2.18 1.15 17.07
CA ASN A 244 -1.29 0.32 17.87
C ASN A 244 -0.96 0.93 19.24
N SER A 245 -0.84 2.26 19.32
CA SER A 245 -0.68 2.96 20.59
C SER A 245 -1.93 2.85 21.48
N TYR A 246 -3.12 2.88 20.88
CA TYR A 246 -4.40 2.76 21.59
C TYR A 246 -4.63 1.37 22.18
N ILE A 247 -4.24 0.30 21.48
CA ILE A 247 -4.46 -1.09 21.91
C ILE A 247 -3.29 -1.72 22.68
N ARG A 248 -2.25 -0.95 22.99
CA ARG A 248 -0.96 -1.44 23.51
C ARG A 248 -1.06 -2.27 24.80
N ASP A 249 -2.06 -2.02 25.63
CA ASP A 249 -2.30 -2.64 26.93
C ASP A 249 -3.19 -3.88 26.85
N THR A 250 -3.75 -4.18 25.67
CA THR A 250 -4.62 -5.35 25.44
C THR A 250 -3.84 -6.65 25.20
N GLY A 251 -2.54 -6.57 24.96
CA GLY A 251 -1.73 -7.70 24.48
C GLY A 251 -1.93 -8.01 22.98
N LEU A 252 -2.61 -7.13 22.24
CA LEU A 252 -2.85 -7.25 20.80
C LEU A 252 -2.11 -6.17 20.02
N GLN A 253 -1.99 -6.40 18.71
CA GLN A 253 -1.42 -5.50 17.72
C GLN A 253 -2.17 -5.60 16.38
N PHE A 254 -2.11 -4.52 15.61
CA PHE A 254 -2.42 -4.52 14.19
C PHE A 254 -1.10 -4.61 13.39
N PRO A 255 -0.86 -5.70 12.62
CA PRO A 255 0.47 -6.06 12.17
C PRO A 255 0.90 -5.48 10.82
N ILE A 256 0.01 -4.85 10.06
CA ILE A 256 0.36 -4.36 8.71
C ILE A 256 1.15 -3.06 8.84
N ASP A 257 2.35 -3.02 8.25
CA ASP A 257 3.34 -1.96 8.44
C ASP A 257 4.01 -1.55 7.10
N PRO A 258 3.41 -0.62 6.34
CA PRO A 258 3.87 -0.21 5.01
C PRO A 258 5.02 0.83 5.06
N GLY A 259 5.81 0.88 6.15
CA GLY A 259 6.93 1.82 6.33
C GLY A 259 6.55 3.27 6.67
N ALA A 260 5.44 3.79 6.13
CA ALA A 260 4.88 5.09 6.50
C ALA A 260 3.76 4.97 7.56
N ASP A 261 3.51 6.03 8.34
CA ASP A 261 2.34 6.09 9.23
C ASP A 261 1.09 6.50 8.44
N ALA A 262 0.55 5.54 7.69
CA ALA A 262 -0.62 5.73 6.86
C ALA A 262 -1.94 5.71 7.67
N SER A 263 -2.94 6.44 7.18
CA SER A 263 -4.33 6.25 7.64
C SER A 263 -4.84 4.85 7.28
N LEU A 264 -5.60 4.21 8.16
CA LEU A 264 -6.16 2.87 7.95
C LEU A 264 -7.17 2.84 6.79
N GLY A 265 -7.89 3.93 6.53
CA GLY A 265 -8.73 4.08 5.34
C GLY A 265 -7.92 4.08 4.05
N GLY A 266 -6.79 4.80 4.03
CA GLY A 266 -5.83 4.77 2.92
C GLY A 266 -5.25 3.39 2.70
N MET A 267 -4.81 2.71 3.76
CA MET A 267 -4.31 1.33 3.70
C MET A 267 -5.36 0.37 3.11
N CYS A 268 -6.63 0.47 3.52
CA CYS A 268 -7.72 -0.29 2.90
C CYS A 268 -7.86 0.04 1.41
N ALA A 269 -7.86 1.33 1.06
CA ALA A 269 -8.07 1.81 -0.30
C ALA A 269 -6.96 1.37 -1.26
N THR A 270 -5.71 1.23 -0.81
CA THR A 270 -4.57 0.80 -1.65
C THR A 270 -4.26 -0.69 -1.53
N SER A 271 -4.97 -1.43 -0.66
CA SER A 271 -4.63 -2.81 -0.30
C SER A 271 -3.19 -2.95 0.22
N ALA A 272 -2.79 -2.03 1.11
CA ALA A 272 -1.42 -1.96 1.63
C ALA A 272 -0.90 -3.31 2.16
N SER A 273 0.39 -3.55 1.95
CA SER A 273 1.14 -4.66 2.51
C SER A 273 2.09 -4.14 3.61
N GLY A 274 3.18 -4.85 3.83
CA GLY A 274 4.30 -4.40 4.63
C GLY A 274 5.17 -5.58 5.06
N THR A 275 6.24 -5.27 5.77
CA THR A 275 7.28 -6.22 6.21
C THR A 275 6.78 -7.48 6.92
N MET A 276 5.61 -7.44 7.57
CA MET A 276 5.02 -8.60 8.26
C MET A 276 3.96 -9.38 7.47
N ALA A 277 3.77 -9.05 6.18
CA ALA A 277 2.75 -9.66 5.34
C ALA A 277 2.96 -11.16 5.12
N VAL A 278 4.22 -11.61 5.08
CA VAL A 278 4.56 -13.05 4.97
C VAL A 278 3.92 -13.89 6.09
N ARG A 279 3.69 -13.30 7.28
CA ARG A 279 3.07 -13.98 8.42
C ARG A 279 1.59 -13.67 8.59
N TYR A 280 1.21 -12.41 8.44
CA TYR A 280 -0.13 -11.94 8.82
C TYR A 280 -1.03 -11.60 7.62
N GLY A 281 -0.53 -11.73 6.39
CA GLY A 281 -1.20 -11.28 5.17
C GLY A 281 -1.16 -9.77 5.01
N THR A 282 -1.87 -9.26 4.01
CA THR A 282 -1.96 -7.82 3.68
C THR A 282 -3.25 -7.22 4.24
N MET A 283 -3.58 -5.97 3.88
CA MET A 283 -4.91 -5.42 4.12
C MET A 283 -6.05 -6.28 3.56
N ARG A 284 -5.83 -6.99 2.45
CA ARG A 284 -6.82 -7.92 1.86
C ARG A 284 -7.23 -9.02 2.83
N GLU A 285 -6.29 -9.53 3.62
CA GLU A 285 -6.55 -10.57 4.61
C GLU A 285 -7.02 -10.01 5.95
N ASN A 286 -6.67 -8.76 6.27
CA ASN A 286 -6.90 -8.19 7.61
C ASN A 286 -8.14 -7.31 7.73
N VAL A 287 -8.76 -6.91 6.61
CA VAL A 287 -10.05 -6.21 6.62
C VAL A 287 -11.21 -7.19 6.69
N MET A 288 -12.11 -6.99 7.65
CA MET A 288 -13.30 -7.82 7.85
C MET A 288 -14.55 -7.17 7.28
N ASN A 289 -14.70 -5.87 7.46
CA ASN A 289 -15.87 -5.10 7.04
C ASN A 289 -15.47 -3.64 6.81
N LEU A 290 -16.07 -2.99 5.81
CA LEU A 290 -15.88 -1.58 5.51
C LEU A 290 -17.23 -0.88 5.54
N GLU A 291 -17.27 0.31 6.15
CA GLU A 291 -18.32 1.28 5.87
C GLU A 291 -17.90 2.15 4.70
N VAL A 292 -18.77 2.23 3.70
CA VAL A 292 -18.48 2.94 2.46
C VAL A 292 -19.64 3.83 2.06
N VAL A 293 -19.32 5.08 1.74
CA VAL A 293 -20.25 6.01 1.07
C VAL A 293 -20.09 5.85 -0.45
N LEU A 294 -21.16 5.46 -1.12
CA LEU A 294 -21.21 5.29 -2.58
C LEU A 294 -21.43 6.63 -3.30
N ALA A 295 -21.32 6.65 -4.63
CA ALA A 295 -21.37 7.88 -5.43
C ALA A 295 -22.73 8.62 -5.38
N ASP A 296 -23.81 7.96 -4.98
CA ASP A 296 -25.12 8.57 -4.72
C ASP A 296 -25.28 9.06 -3.27
N GLY A 297 -24.26 8.86 -2.44
CA GLY A 297 -24.22 9.17 -1.02
C GLY A 297 -24.92 8.15 -0.12
N SER A 298 -25.36 7.01 -0.64
CA SER A 298 -25.83 5.90 0.19
C SER A 298 -24.67 5.28 0.97
N ILE A 299 -24.98 4.74 2.16
CA ILE A 299 -24.00 4.16 3.08
C ILE A 299 -24.22 2.65 3.11
N ILE A 300 -23.16 1.88 2.89
CA ILE A 300 -23.18 0.42 2.96
C ILE A 300 -22.15 -0.11 3.96
N LYS A 301 -22.39 -1.32 4.48
CA LYS A 301 -21.40 -2.14 5.19
C LYS A 301 -21.11 -3.39 4.37
N THR A 302 -19.86 -3.58 3.94
CA THR A 302 -19.50 -4.58 2.91
C THR A 302 -19.66 -6.04 3.34
N ALA A 303 -19.60 -6.32 4.65
CA ALA A 303 -19.80 -7.66 5.22
C ALA A 303 -21.11 -7.76 6.05
N GLY A 304 -22.08 -6.87 5.77
CA GLY A 304 -23.34 -6.76 6.50
C GLY A 304 -23.31 -5.72 7.61
N LEU A 305 -24.50 -5.27 8.04
CA LEU A 305 -24.68 -4.14 8.97
C LEU A 305 -23.93 -4.28 10.30
N LYS A 306 -23.69 -5.51 10.74
CA LYS A 306 -22.94 -5.86 11.96
C LYS A 306 -21.83 -6.89 11.67
N GLY A 307 -21.36 -6.96 10.43
CA GLY A 307 -20.40 -7.97 9.99
C GLY A 307 -19.09 -7.93 10.78
N ARG A 308 -18.88 -8.94 11.62
CA ARG A 308 -17.64 -9.19 12.39
C ARG A 308 -17.22 -10.66 12.36
N SER A 309 -17.96 -11.51 11.65
CA SER A 309 -17.64 -12.94 11.60
C SER A 309 -16.40 -13.18 10.74
N ARG A 310 -15.53 -14.10 11.18
CA ARG A 310 -14.33 -14.51 10.41
C ARG A 310 -14.67 -15.35 9.17
N LYS A 311 -15.89 -15.88 9.10
CA LYS A 311 -16.38 -16.72 8.02
C LYS A 311 -17.73 -16.20 7.56
N THR A 312 -17.92 -16.17 6.25
CA THR A 312 -19.20 -15.89 5.61
C THR A 312 -19.19 -16.48 4.20
N SER A 313 -20.35 -16.96 3.77
CA SER A 313 -20.65 -17.33 2.38
C SER A 313 -21.95 -16.69 1.92
N SER A 314 -22.35 -15.59 2.57
CA SER A 314 -23.60 -14.88 2.31
C SER A 314 -23.38 -13.82 1.24
N GLY A 315 -23.85 -14.08 0.02
CA GLY A 315 -23.77 -13.14 -1.09
C GLY A 315 -22.37 -12.94 -1.65
N TYR A 316 -22.15 -11.79 -2.29
CA TYR A 316 -20.88 -11.44 -2.91
C TYR A 316 -19.87 -10.93 -1.88
N ASN A 317 -18.57 -11.16 -2.12
CA ASN A 317 -17.50 -10.59 -1.30
C ASN A 317 -17.26 -9.12 -1.67
N LEU A 318 -18.12 -8.23 -1.16
CA LEU A 318 -17.99 -6.79 -1.39
C LEU A 318 -16.75 -6.21 -0.70
N THR A 319 -16.32 -6.77 0.44
CA THR A 319 -15.15 -6.25 1.17
C THR A 319 -13.92 -6.22 0.27
N ASN A 320 -13.62 -7.33 -0.42
CA ASN A 320 -12.47 -7.39 -1.33
C ASN A 320 -12.67 -6.64 -2.65
N LEU A 321 -13.90 -6.20 -2.95
CA LEU A 321 -14.14 -5.27 -4.05
C LEU A 321 -13.72 -3.84 -3.68
N PHE A 322 -13.88 -3.45 -2.40
CA PHE A 322 -13.52 -2.13 -1.90
C PHE A 322 -12.11 -2.05 -1.32
N VAL A 323 -11.44 -3.16 -1.02
CA VAL A 323 -10.01 -3.17 -0.71
C VAL A 323 -9.20 -3.07 -2.00
N GLY A 324 -8.33 -2.06 -2.11
CA GLY A 324 -7.54 -1.80 -3.33
C GLY A 324 -8.25 -0.97 -4.41
N GLN A 325 -9.38 -0.33 -4.10
CA GLN A 325 -10.19 0.46 -5.05
C GLN A 325 -9.74 1.92 -5.24
N GLU A 326 -8.82 2.42 -4.42
CA GLU A 326 -8.19 3.75 -4.53
C GLU A 326 -9.19 4.93 -4.61
N GLY A 327 -10.30 4.87 -3.87
CA GLY A 327 -11.32 5.91 -3.86
C GLY A 327 -12.19 5.99 -5.13
N THR A 328 -12.04 5.06 -6.08
CA THR A 328 -12.76 5.05 -7.36
C THR A 328 -14.16 4.42 -7.29
N LEU A 329 -14.47 3.57 -6.33
CA LEU A 329 -15.77 2.90 -6.20
C LEU A 329 -16.61 3.44 -5.04
N GLY A 330 -15.98 4.06 -4.06
CA GLY A 330 -16.62 4.57 -2.85
C GLY A 330 -15.62 5.18 -1.88
N ILE A 331 -16.13 5.90 -0.89
CA ILE A 331 -15.33 6.55 0.14
C ILE A 331 -15.46 5.75 1.43
N ILE A 332 -14.34 5.16 1.88
CA ILE A 332 -14.29 4.37 3.11
C ILE A 332 -14.33 5.32 4.31
N THR A 333 -15.29 5.13 5.22
CA THR A 333 -15.46 5.95 6.44
C THR A 333 -15.09 5.21 7.72
N GLU A 334 -15.27 3.89 7.74
CA GLU A 334 -14.89 3.01 8.85
C GLU A 334 -14.32 1.68 8.34
N ALA A 335 -13.42 1.09 9.11
CA ALA A 335 -12.87 -0.24 8.85
C ALA A 335 -12.95 -1.10 10.11
N THR A 336 -13.42 -2.34 9.95
CA THR A 336 -13.28 -3.39 10.96
C THR A 336 -12.11 -4.28 10.60
N LEU A 337 -11.13 -4.36 11.49
CA LEU A 337 -9.82 -4.95 11.25
C LEU A 337 -9.55 -6.11 12.21
N LYS A 338 -8.85 -7.13 11.71
CA LYS A 338 -8.31 -8.20 12.54
C LYS A 338 -7.15 -7.67 13.38
N LEU A 339 -7.13 -8.05 14.65
CA LEU A 339 -6.01 -7.89 15.55
C LEU A 339 -5.30 -9.23 15.74
N HIS A 340 -4.04 -9.18 16.14
CA HIS A 340 -3.21 -10.34 16.38
C HIS A 340 -2.53 -10.22 17.74
N ALA A 341 -2.24 -11.35 18.38
CA ALA A 341 -1.50 -11.32 19.64
C ALA A 341 -0.12 -10.71 19.44
N THR A 342 0.31 -9.88 20.39
CA THR A 342 1.69 -9.42 20.49
C THR A 342 2.56 -10.60 20.90
N PRO A 343 3.66 -10.89 20.19
CA PRO A 343 4.51 -12.02 20.53
C PRO A 343 5.21 -11.82 21.87
N GLU A 344 5.40 -12.92 22.61
CA GLU A 344 6.13 -12.91 23.89
C GLU A 344 7.61 -12.55 23.70
N ALA A 345 8.19 -12.98 22.59
CA ALA A 345 9.57 -12.70 22.22
C ALA A 345 9.70 -12.44 20.71
N VAL A 346 10.74 -11.70 20.35
CA VAL A 346 11.12 -11.37 18.98
C VAL A 346 12.62 -11.62 18.84
N LEU A 347 13.03 -12.30 17.76
CA LEU A 347 14.43 -12.50 17.39
C LEU A 347 14.64 -11.97 15.98
N ALA A 348 15.59 -11.06 15.83
CA ALA A 348 16.06 -10.59 14.53
C ALA A 348 17.39 -11.28 14.18
N ALA A 349 17.57 -11.62 12.90
CA ALA A 349 18.81 -12.15 12.36
C ALA A 349 19.18 -11.41 11.06
N VAL A 350 20.47 -11.13 10.89
CA VAL A 350 21.04 -10.51 9.69
C VAL A 350 21.95 -11.54 9.04
N ALA A 351 21.70 -11.83 7.76
CA ALA A 351 22.40 -12.86 7.01
C ALA A 351 22.93 -12.28 5.69
N PRO A 352 24.22 -11.91 5.62
CA PRO A 352 24.86 -11.53 4.37
C PRO A 352 25.06 -12.77 3.46
N PHE A 353 24.96 -12.57 2.15
CA PHE A 353 25.13 -13.60 1.14
C PHE A 353 26.13 -13.17 0.08
N LYS A 354 26.83 -14.15 -0.49
CA LYS A 354 27.79 -13.92 -1.59
C LYS A 354 27.15 -13.34 -2.85
N ASP A 355 25.89 -13.69 -3.09
CA ASP A 355 25.12 -13.32 -4.26
C ASP A 355 23.61 -13.41 -3.96
N MET A 356 22.83 -12.77 -4.83
CA MET A 356 21.38 -12.68 -4.72
C MET A 356 20.67 -14.03 -4.89
N GLN A 357 21.20 -14.90 -5.77
CA GLN A 357 20.63 -16.22 -5.98
C GLN A 357 20.67 -17.04 -4.69
N SER A 358 21.77 -16.94 -3.93
CA SER A 358 21.93 -17.60 -2.64
C SER A 358 20.95 -17.06 -1.60
N ALA A 359 20.70 -15.75 -1.57
CA ALA A 359 19.70 -15.14 -0.69
C ALA A 359 18.28 -15.65 -1.00
N VAL A 360 17.86 -15.63 -2.27
CA VAL A 360 16.53 -16.12 -2.66
C VAL A 360 16.37 -17.62 -2.41
N ASN A 361 17.40 -18.43 -2.71
CA ASN A 361 17.38 -19.86 -2.40
C ASN A 361 17.18 -20.10 -0.90
N ALA A 362 17.77 -19.26 -0.05
CA ALA A 362 17.55 -19.29 1.39
C ALA A 362 16.10 -18.92 1.77
N THR A 363 15.55 -17.87 1.19
CA THR A 363 14.13 -17.51 1.36
C THR A 363 13.21 -18.67 1.00
N VAL A 364 13.40 -19.29 -0.18
CA VAL A 364 12.59 -20.44 -0.62
C VAL A 364 12.70 -21.60 0.34
N ALA A 365 13.91 -21.97 0.77
CA ALA A 365 14.12 -23.07 1.70
C ALA A 365 13.50 -22.80 3.08
N ILE A 366 13.62 -21.57 3.59
CA ILE A 366 12.99 -21.14 4.85
C ILE A 366 11.47 -21.28 4.74
N MET A 367 10.87 -20.77 3.66
CA MET A 367 9.42 -20.88 3.43
C MET A 367 8.97 -22.34 3.30
N GLN A 368 9.71 -23.17 2.55
CA GLN A 368 9.41 -24.60 2.36
C GLN A 368 9.56 -25.42 3.64
N SER A 369 10.36 -24.96 4.61
CA SER A 369 10.49 -25.62 5.91
C SER A 369 9.26 -25.45 6.81
N GLY A 370 8.31 -24.58 6.44
CA GLY A 370 7.11 -24.30 7.21
C GLY A 370 7.38 -23.50 8.49
N LEU A 371 8.56 -22.88 8.61
CA LEU A 371 8.87 -22.00 9.73
C LEU A 371 8.00 -20.73 9.66
N PRO A 372 7.32 -20.33 10.75
CA PRO A 372 6.48 -19.14 10.78
C PRO A 372 7.32 -17.87 10.96
N VAL A 373 8.07 -17.49 9.93
CA VAL A 373 8.88 -16.28 9.93
C VAL A 373 7.99 -15.05 9.92
N ALA A 374 8.32 -14.04 10.71
CA ALA A 374 7.56 -12.80 10.83
C ALA A 374 7.93 -11.78 9.74
N ARG A 375 9.21 -11.69 9.37
CA ARG A 375 9.72 -10.81 8.30
C ARG A 375 10.83 -11.48 7.51
N ILE A 376 10.87 -11.27 6.20
CA ILE A 376 11.96 -11.68 5.33
C ILE A 376 12.23 -10.54 4.36
N GLU A 377 13.17 -9.67 4.75
CA GLU A 377 13.54 -8.48 3.98
C GLU A 377 14.87 -8.70 3.27
N PHE A 378 14.92 -8.35 2.00
CA PHE A 378 16.15 -8.35 1.22
C PHE A 378 16.62 -6.92 0.99
N LEU A 379 17.91 -6.66 1.16
CA LEU A 379 18.58 -5.45 0.70
C LEU A 379 19.72 -5.85 -0.25
N ASP A 380 19.85 -5.14 -1.36
CA ASP A 380 21.02 -5.26 -2.21
C ASP A 380 22.23 -4.48 -1.65
N GLU A 381 23.41 -4.70 -2.23
CA GLU A 381 24.65 -4.11 -1.78
C GLU A 381 24.61 -2.56 -1.74
N ASN A 382 23.93 -1.94 -2.71
CA ASN A 382 23.80 -0.49 -2.77
C ASN A 382 22.91 0.04 -1.63
N MET A 383 21.82 -0.67 -1.33
CA MET A 383 20.94 -0.32 -0.22
C MET A 383 21.64 -0.52 1.13
N VAL A 384 22.42 -1.60 1.31
CA VAL A 384 23.22 -1.81 2.54
C VAL A 384 24.27 -0.71 2.72
N ASP A 385 25.01 -0.32 1.67
CA ASP A 385 25.95 0.80 1.73
C ASP A 385 25.25 2.12 2.11
N ALA A 386 24.09 2.40 1.52
CA ALA A 386 23.28 3.57 1.85
C ALA A 386 22.87 3.56 3.33
N CYS A 387 22.41 2.42 3.86
CA CYS A 387 22.09 2.24 5.27
C CYS A 387 23.30 2.46 6.18
N ASN A 388 24.46 1.89 5.85
CA ASN A 388 25.71 2.10 6.60
C ASN A 388 26.07 3.58 6.68
N ARG A 389 26.02 4.29 5.55
CA ARG A 389 26.40 5.70 5.46
C ARG A 389 25.44 6.63 6.22
N PHE A 390 24.14 6.37 6.12
CA PHE A 390 23.10 7.16 6.76
C PHE A 390 23.03 6.89 8.27
N SER A 391 22.91 5.62 8.65
CA SER A 391 22.69 5.18 10.03
C SER A 391 23.97 4.90 10.83
N LYS A 392 25.14 5.06 10.21
CA LYS A 392 26.48 4.81 10.81
C LYS A 392 26.64 3.37 11.31
N LEU A 393 26.23 2.42 10.47
CA LEU A 393 26.37 0.98 10.71
C LEU A 393 27.67 0.44 10.08
N ASP A 394 28.07 -0.76 10.50
CA ASP A 394 29.26 -1.49 10.08
C ASP A 394 28.92 -2.83 9.39
N LEU A 395 27.78 -2.91 8.70
CA LEU A 395 27.33 -4.11 8.00
C LEU A 395 28.21 -4.42 6.78
N ASP A 396 28.40 -5.70 6.47
CA ASP A 396 29.07 -6.14 5.24
C ASP A 396 28.27 -5.69 4.01
N VAL A 397 28.89 -4.88 3.15
CA VAL A 397 28.27 -4.39 1.89
C VAL A 397 28.12 -5.55 0.90
N SER A 398 27.01 -6.26 1.03
CA SER A 398 26.66 -7.46 0.26
C SER A 398 25.14 -7.68 0.25
N PRO A 399 24.59 -8.44 -0.71
CA PRO A 399 23.18 -8.85 -0.67
C PRO A 399 22.84 -9.49 0.68
N THR A 400 21.87 -8.93 1.41
CA THR A 400 21.64 -9.29 2.81
C THR A 400 20.16 -9.57 3.06
N LEU A 401 19.87 -10.65 3.78
CA LEU A 401 18.53 -10.90 4.33
C LEU A 401 18.46 -10.43 5.79
N PHE A 402 17.38 -9.73 6.11
CA PHE A 402 16.96 -9.44 7.47
C PHE A 402 15.73 -10.30 7.79
N LEU A 403 15.88 -11.16 8.79
CA LEU A 403 14.87 -12.12 9.20
C LEU A 403 14.36 -11.75 10.59
N GLU A 404 13.06 -11.85 10.80
CA GLU A 404 12.46 -11.69 12.13
C GLU A 404 11.59 -12.89 12.47
N PHE A 405 11.68 -13.38 13.71
CA PHE A 405 10.93 -14.53 14.20
C PHE A 405 10.11 -14.12 15.43
N HIS A 406 8.82 -14.49 15.44
CA HIS A 406 7.88 -14.21 16.53
C HIS A 406 7.42 -15.50 17.19
N GLY A 407 7.42 -15.55 18.52
CA GLY A 407 6.90 -16.68 19.29
C GLY A 407 7.17 -16.59 20.78
N SER A 408 7.00 -17.71 21.48
CA SER A 408 7.54 -17.89 22.82
C SER A 408 9.05 -18.04 22.77
N LYS A 409 9.74 -17.84 23.90
CA LYS A 409 11.20 -18.02 23.99
C LYS A 409 11.65 -19.39 23.48
N SER A 410 10.98 -20.46 23.91
CA SER A 410 11.29 -21.84 23.50
C SER A 410 11.08 -22.09 22.00
N ASN A 411 10.06 -21.46 21.40
CA ASN A 411 9.77 -21.57 19.98
C ASN A 411 10.82 -20.82 19.16
N ILE A 412 11.20 -19.61 19.57
CA ILE A 412 12.24 -18.83 18.91
C ILE A 412 13.59 -19.55 18.92
N ASP A 413 13.99 -20.16 20.05
CA ASP A 413 15.22 -20.94 20.11
C ASP A 413 15.21 -22.11 19.11
N ALA A 414 14.05 -22.76 18.92
CA ALA A 414 13.90 -23.81 17.92
C ALA A 414 13.93 -23.25 16.49
N GLN A 415 13.21 -22.16 16.22
CA GLN A 415 13.19 -21.50 14.91
C GLN A 415 14.58 -20.98 14.50
N GLY A 416 15.31 -20.34 15.42
CA GLY A 416 16.66 -19.84 15.18
C GLY A 416 17.65 -20.98 14.91
N ARG A 417 17.55 -22.10 15.62
CA ARG A 417 18.35 -23.31 15.32
C ARG A 417 18.04 -23.86 13.94
N ILE A 418 16.77 -23.98 13.56
CA ILE A 418 16.38 -24.50 12.25
C ILE A 418 16.81 -23.52 11.14
N ALA A 419 16.61 -22.21 11.30
CA ALA A 419 17.05 -21.21 10.33
C ALA A 419 18.58 -21.22 10.16
N GLY A 420 19.33 -21.29 11.28
CA GLY A 420 20.79 -21.43 11.24
C GLY A 420 21.25 -22.76 10.62
N MET A 421 20.50 -23.85 10.83
CA MET A 421 20.75 -25.12 10.15
C MET A 421 20.43 -25.03 8.65
N THR A 422 19.34 -24.37 8.25
CA THR A 422 18.97 -24.16 6.84
C THR A 422 20.02 -23.30 6.13
N GLN A 423 20.51 -22.23 6.76
CA GLN A 423 21.60 -21.41 6.24
C GLN A 423 22.88 -22.24 6.07
N ARG A 424 23.29 -23.00 7.10
CA ARG A 424 24.46 -23.89 7.04
C ARG A 424 24.27 -25.01 6.02
N MET A 425 23.07 -25.56 5.88
CA MET A 425 22.74 -26.63 4.95
C MET A 425 22.77 -26.11 3.51
N LEU A 426 22.32 -24.88 3.24
CA LEU A 426 22.43 -24.24 1.93
C LEU A 426 23.87 -23.85 1.59
N LEU A 427 24.66 -23.38 2.57
CA LEU A 427 26.12 -23.24 2.43
C LEU A 427 26.77 -24.59 2.09
N PHE A 428 26.32 -25.69 2.71
CA PHE A 428 26.80 -27.06 2.44
C PHE A 428 26.37 -27.61 1.08
N ILE A 429 25.15 -27.31 0.62
CA ILE A 429 24.61 -27.73 -0.69
C ILE A 429 25.30 -26.95 -1.82
N ASN A 430 25.56 -25.66 -1.65
CA ASN A 430 26.31 -24.84 -2.61
C ASN A 430 27.78 -25.29 -2.76
N LEU A 431 28.39 -25.88 -1.72
CA LEU A 431 29.73 -26.48 -1.81
C LEU A 431 29.77 -27.79 -2.62
N ARG A 432 28.63 -28.49 -2.79
CA ARG A 432 28.56 -29.73 -3.59
C ARG A 432 28.23 -29.51 -5.07
N HIS A 433 27.83 -28.30 -5.45
CA HIS A 433 27.46 -27.97 -6.83
C HIS A 433 28.45 -27.02 -7.53
N ALA A 434 29.59 -26.70 -6.91
CA ALA A 434 30.71 -26.14 -7.66
C ALA A 434 31.33 -27.26 -8.53
N PRO A 435 31.41 -27.11 -9.86
CA PRO A 435 32.13 -28.07 -10.68
C PRO A 435 33.62 -28.01 -10.30
N ASN A 436 34.22 -29.19 -10.10
CA ASN A 436 35.67 -29.35 -9.93
C ASN A 436 36.44 -28.86 -11.16
#